data_AF-A0A1H4AZI7-F1
#
_entry.id   AF-A0A1H4AZI7-F1
#
_cell.length_a   1.000
_cell.length_b   1.000
_cell.length_c   1.000
_cell.angle_alpha   90.00
_cell.angle_beta   90.00
_cell.angle_gamma   90.00
#
_symmetry.space_group_name_H-M   'P 1'
#
loop_
_entity.id
_entity.type
_entity.pdbx_description
1 polymer ?
#
loop_
_entity_poly.entity_id
_entity_poly.type
_entity_poly.pdbx_seq_one_letter_code
_entity_poly.pdbx_strand_id
1 'polypeptide(L)'
;MRQRIVNGTITSITENNHVFNALESNLSFSANNTVDEIGVENGVSYGDPDFNNLKTIKRIKYLYLIFFIDENHKGRLMISESAQTRLKNIKRKPWYDDKTHQAFCIPLQSVDEIIEQVSLILKKHTTTKVEAQIKEIGFFSHSGGDGPISYNKENKICPLPSYSGQMDICGWEKIKAVWSTDSKFVFYGCNTANTSANWNNFAKNISKLSNFSNVKVWGQSTSSFPSFYPNFRVTSVARSVGDNGFGWNTRANTYQVAGNAGQGSKAISYRPNKDTLDDAMLASSGHPKANPLNIYKNGTLENSSHQGIFNNLR
;
A
#
# COMPACT_ATOMS: atom_id res chain seq x y z
N MET A 1 -2.86 3.66 14.94
CA MET A 1 -2.90 5.10 14.56
C MET A 1 -3.40 5.18 13.13
N ARG A 2 -4.65 5.60 12.91
CA ARG A 2 -5.21 5.77 11.56
C ARG A 2 -4.88 7.20 11.11
N GLN A 3 -4.26 7.36 9.96
CA GLN A 3 -3.95 8.68 9.38
C GLN A 3 -4.90 8.95 8.24
N ARG A 4 -5.65 10.04 8.32
CA ARG A 4 -6.47 10.55 7.21
C ARG A 4 -5.96 11.93 6.83
N ILE A 5 -5.92 12.24 5.54
CA ILE A 5 -5.69 13.61 5.08
C ILE A 5 -7.05 14.19 4.69
N VAL A 6 -7.46 15.25 5.39
CA VAL A 6 -8.64 16.05 5.04
C VAL A 6 -8.14 17.48 4.82
N ASN A 7 -8.36 18.04 3.63
CA ASN A 7 -7.95 19.40 3.27
C ASN A 7 -6.46 19.71 3.58
N GLY A 8 -5.56 18.75 3.33
CA GLY A 8 -4.10 18.92 3.53
C GLY A 8 -3.59 18.66 4.96
N THR A 9 -4.48 18.48 5.94
CA THR A 9 -4.12 18.21 7.34
C THR A 9 -4.15 16.72 7.63
N ILE A 10 -3.09 16.17 8.24
CA ILE A 10 -3.08 14.78 8.73
C ILE A 10 -3.82 14.76 10.07
N THR A 11 -4.99 14.13 10.09
CA THR A 11 -5.66 13.80 11.35
C THR A 11 -5.31 12.37 11.74
N SER A 12 -4.70 12.24 12.93
CA SER A 12 -4.47 10.94 13.56
C SER A 12 -5.60 10.67 14.55
N ILE A 13 -6.40 9.64 14.30
CA ILE A 13 -7.38 9.16 15.27
C ILE A 13 -6.79 7.92 15.96
N THR A 14 -6.66 8.00 17.27
CA THR A 14 -6.41 6.86 18.16
C THR A 14 -7.73 6.47 18.82
N GLU A 15 -8.32 5.36 18.40
CA GLU A 15 -9.36 4.69 19.19
C GLU A 15 -8.68 4.10 20.43
N ASN A 16 -8.57 4.93 21.48
CA ASN A 16 -8.52 4.60 22.91
C ASN A 16 -8.08 5.87 23.67
N ASN A 17 -8.87 6.27 24.67
CA ASN A 17 -8.76 7.47 25.50
C ASN A 17 -7.44 7.54 26.31
N HIS A 18 -6.32 7.79 25.66
CA HIS A 18 -5.12 8.30 26.32
C HIS A 18 -4.51 9.42 25.48
N VAL A 19 -4.73 10.65 25.97
CA VAL A 19 -4.13 11.88 25.45
C VAL A 19 -2.63 11.81 25.73
N PHE A 20 -1.82 11.68 24.69
CA PHE A 20 -0.41 12.03 24.73
C PHE A 20 -0.22 13.36 24.02
N ASN A 21 -0.02 14.42 24.79
CA ASN A 21 0.46 15.69 24.27
C ASN A 21 1.95 15.52 23.93
N ALA A 22 2.27 15.45 22.64
CA ALA A 22 3.64 15.66 22.19
C ALA A 22 3.85 17.17 22.05
N LEU A 23 4.62 17.73 23.00
CA LEU A 23 5.10 19.10 22.97
C LEU A 23 5.89 19.37 21.67
N GLU A 24 5.48 20.41 20.95
CA GLU A 24 6.31 21.02 19.91
C GLU A 24 7.52 21.66 20.57
N SER A 25 8.71 21.09 20.35
CA SER A 25 9.96 21.75 20.70
C SER A 25 10.24 22.83 19.65
N ASN A 26 10.10 24.09 20.07
CA ASN A 26 10.60 25.28 19.40
C ASN A 26 12.08 25.11 19.03
N LEU A 27 12.37 25.07 17.73
CA LEU A 27 13.70 25.35 17.19
C LEU A 27 13.54 26.46 16.15
N SER A 28 13.69 27.69 16.62
CA SER A 28 13.94 28.87 15.80
C SER A 28 15.28 28.70 15.08
N PHE A 29 15.26 28.65 13.75
CA PHE A 29 16.47 28.72 12.94
C PHE A 29 16.55 30.12 12.33
N SER A 30 17.41 30.98 12.85
CA SER A 30 17.79 32.22 12.17
C SER A 30 18.82 31.88 11.10
N ALA A 31 18.43 31.95 9.82
CA ALA A 31 19.38 31.99 8.74
C ALA A 31 19.84 33.45 8.57
N ASN A 32 21.06 33.75 9.01
CA ASN A 32 21.79 34.93 8.55
C ASN A 32 22.07 34.72 7.06
N ASN A 33 21.28 35.35 6.20
CA ASN A 33 21.68 35.56 4.81
C ASN A 33 22.67 36.73 4.80
N THR A 34 23.96 36.44 4.88
CA THR A 34 24.94 37.31 4.24
C THR A 34 24.73 37.15 2.73
N VAL A 35 24.01 38.11 2.15
CA VAL A 35 24.01 38.32 0.71
C VAL A 35 25.38 38.90 0.40
N ASP A 36 26.23 38.13 -0.27
CA ASP A 36 27.41 38.72 -0.91
C ASP A 36 26.90 39.68 -1.97
N GLU A 37 27.12 40.98 -1.74
CA GLU A 37 26.84 42.01 -2.73
C GLU A 37 27.62 41.71 -4.01
N ILE A 38 26.91 41.72 -5.13
CA ILE A 38 27.53 41.79 -6.46
C ILE A 38 28.11 43.19 -6.58
N GLY A 39 29.34 43.36 -6.10
CA GLY A 39 30.11 44.59 -6.21
C GLY A 39 30.67 44.75 -7.61
N VAL A 40 30.34 45.87 -8.27
CA VAL A 40 31.05 46.33 -9.47
C VAL A 40 32.17 47.24 -9.00
N GLU A 41 33.37 46.69 -8.81
CA GLU A 41 34.60 47.49 -8.72
C GLU A 41 35.44 47.28 -9.98
N ASN A 42 35.81 48.39 -10.62
CA ASN A 42 36.86 48.47 -11.63
C ASN A 42 36.72 47.59 -12.88
N GLY A 43 35.50 47.38 -13.37
CA GLY A 43 35.30 46.88 -14.74
C GLY A 43 35.72 45.43 -15.01
N VAL A 44 35.90 44.62 -13.95
CA VAL A 44 36.12 43.17 -14.08
C VAL A 44 34.90 42.43 -13.50
N SER A 45 34.14 41.78 -14.38
CA SER A 45 33.04 40.89 -13.99
C SER A 45 33.59 39.58 -13.46
N TYR A 46 33.49 39.34 -12.16
CA TYR A 46 33.67 38.02 -11.57
C TYR A 46 32.32 37.32 -11.50
N GLY A 47 32.14 36.29 -12.32
CA GLY A 47 30.90 35.55 -12.42
C GLY A 47 30.71 35.09 -13.85
N ASP A 48 30.98 33.81 -14.09
CA ASP A 48 30.60 33.16 -15.34
C ASP A 48 29.06 33.17 -15.43
N PRO A 49 28.45 33.83 -16.46
CA PRO A 49 27.01 33.91 -16.61
C PRO A 49 26.34 32.54 -16.80
N ASP A 50 27.11 31.48 -17.04
CA ASP A 50 26.61 30.10 -17.15
C ASP A 50 26.42 29.37 -15.81
N PHE A 51 26.76 29.97 -14.65
CA PHE A 51 26.53 29.33 -13.33
C PHE A 51 25.06 29.23 -12.90
N ASN A 52 24.13 29.84 -13.65
CA ASN A 52 22.69 29.76 -13.36
C ASN A 52 22.00 28.50 -13.92
N ASN A 53 22.74 27.62 -14.62
CA ASN A 53 22.18 26.38 -15.18
C ASN A 53 22.56 25.10 -14.41
N LEU A 54 22.95 25.23 -13.13
CA LEU A 54 22.99 24.07 -12.24
C LEU A 54 21.55 23.59 -11.99
N LYS A 55 21.10 22.61 -12.79
CA LYS A 55 19.95 21.76 -12.44
C LYS A 55 20.19 21.23 -11.03
N THR A 56 19.57 21.87 -10.06
CA THR A 56 19.66 21.46 -8.65
C THR A 56 19.25 19.99 -8.59
N ILE A 57 20.18 19.10 -8.24
CA ILE A 57 19.90 17.67 -8.12
C ILE A 57 18.89 17.52 -6.99
N LYS A 58 17.65 17.18 -7.34
CA LYS A 58 16.61 16.93 -6.34
C LYS A 58 16.93 15.65 -5.60
N ARG A 59 16.82 15.68 -4.28
CA ARG A 59 16.86 14.46 -3.46
C ARG A 59 15.58 13.66 -3.72
N ILE A 60 15.69 12.34 -3.81
CA ILE A 60 14.52 11.49 -4.00
C ILE A 60 13.94 11.11 -2.63
N LYS A 61 12.61 11.25 -2.49
CA LYS A 61 11.84 10.69 -1.37
C LYS A 61 10.96 9.56 -1.91
N TYR A 62 11.16 8.35 -1.41
CA TYR A 62 10.40 7.18 -1.80
C TYR A 62 9.14 7.00 -0.93
N LEU A 63 8.00 6.89 -1.58
CA LEU A 63 6.69 6.76 -0.96
C LEU A 63 6.16 5.33 -1.06
N TYR A 64 5.59 4.84 0.04
CA TYR A 64 4.85 3.57 0.12
C TYR A 64 3.42 3.87 0.57
N LEU A 65 2.46 3.70 -0.32
CA LEU A 65 1.07 4.09 -0.09
C LEU A 65 0.21 2.83 0.08
N ILE A 66 -0.22 2.55 1.30
CA ILE A 66 -1.04 1.37 1.60
C ILE A 66 -2.48 1.81 1.81
N PHE A 67 -3.33 1.60 0.83
CA PHE A 67 -4.76 1.90 0.86
C PHE A 67 -5.57 0.72 1.36
N PHE A 68 -6.68 1.01 2.03
CA PHE A 68 -7.65 -0.01 2.39
C PHE A 68 -9.07 0.55 2.47
N ILE A 69 -10.07 -0.27 2.16
CA ILE A 69 -11.48 0.11 2.26
C ILE A 69 -11.93 0.03 3.73
N ASP A 70 -12.28 1.17 4.32
CA ASP A 70 -12.69 1.33 5.73
C ASP A 70 -14.19 1.60 5.83
N GLU A 71 -14.99 0.71 5.28
CA GLU A 71 -16.45 0.78 5.34
C GLU A 71 -17.01 -0.17 6.40
N ASN A 72 -18.23 0.08 6.87
CA ASN A 72 -18.91 -0.83 7.79
C ASN A 72 -19.29 -2.14 7.07
N HIS A 73 -18.37 -3.11 7.08
CA HIS A 73 -18.49 -4.42 6.45
C HIS A 73 -17.79 -5.49 7.29
N LYS A 74 -18.27 -6.74 7.24
CA LYS A 74 -17.76 -7.87 8.05
C LYS A 74 -16.26 -8.15 7.87
N GLY A 75 -15.70 -7.77 6.72
CA GLY A 75 -14.28 -7.91 6.39
C GLY A 75 -13.40 -6.73 6.84
N ARG A 76 -13.97 -5.65 7.39
CA ARG A 76 -13.25 -4.38 7.66
C ARG A 76 -12.01 -4.59 8.51
N LEU A 77 -12.13 -5.34 9.62
CA LEU A 77 -11.00 -5.57 10.53
C LEU A 77 -9.89 -6.40 9.88
N MET A 78 -10.23 -7.41 9.07
CA MET A 78 -9.22 -8.16 8.31
C MET A 78 -8.42 -7.22 7.40
N ILE A 79 -9.14 -6.41 6.63
CA ILE A 79 -8.60 -5.53 5.61
C ILE A 79 -7.69 -4.48 6.26
N SER A 80 -8.16 -3.81 7.32
CA SER A 80 -7.40 -2.78 8.02
C SER A 80 -6.18 -3.35 8.76
N GLU A 81 -6.28 -4.51 9.41
CA GLU A 81 -5.15 -5.14 10.08
C GLU A 81 -4.10 -5.68 9.09
N SER A 82 -4.53 -6.13 7.90
CA SER A 82 -3.61 -6.56 6.84
C SER A 82 -2.83 -5.38 6.27
N ALA A 83 -3.50 -4.27 6.03
CA ALA A 83 -2.88 -3.02 5.60
C ALA A 83 -1.87 -2.50 6.64
N GLN A 84 -2.26 -2.49 7.92
CA GLN A 84 -1.37 -2.10 9.03
C GLN A 84 -0.16 -3.04 9.16
N THR A 85 -0.36 -4.35 8.97
CA THR A 85 0.74 -5.31 8.96
C THR A 85 1.73 -5.02 7.83
N ARG A 86 1.25 -4.67 6.63
CA ARG A 86 2.13 -4.29 5.53
C ARG A 86 2.93 -3.02 5.84
N LEU A 87 2.28 -2.00 6.38
CA LEU A 87 2.94 -0.76 6.84
C LEU A 87 4.06 -1.08 7.84
N LYS A 88 3.76 -1.90 8.86
CA LYS A 88 4.72 -2.35 9.88
C LYS A 88 5.89 -3.11 9.25
N ASN A 89 5.62 -3.99 8.28
CA ASN A 89 6.64 -4.75 7.59
C ASN A 89 7.60 -3.87 6.79
N ILE A 90 7.08 -2.85 6.08
CA ILE A 90 7.90 -1.90 5.32
C ILE A 90 8.84 -1.15 6.26
N LYS A 91 8.30 -0.56 7.35
CA LYS A 91 9.08 0.24 8.30
C LYS A 91 10.13 -0.55 9.10
N ARG A 92 10.03 -1.88 9.12
CA ARG A 92 10.98 -2.78 9.80
C ARG A 92 12.06 -3.33 8.87
N LYS A 93 12.03 -3.02 7.57
CA LYS A 93 13.05 -3.52 6.66
C LYS A 93 14.39 -2.82 6.92
N PRO A 94 15.54 -3.53 6.86
CA PRO A 94 16.85 -2.93 7.08
C PRO A 94 17.18 -1.77 6.13
N TRP A 95 16.61 -1.76 4.92
CA TRP A 95 16.80 -0.69 3.94
C TRP A 95 15.92 0.54 4.18
N TYR A 96 14.95 0.46 5.11
CA TYR A 96 14.05 1.57 5.38
C TYR A 96 14.76 2.64 6.20
N ASP A 97 14.93 3.81 5.60
CA ASP A 97 15.47 5.02 6.22
C ASP A 97 14.39 6.12 6.16
N ASP A 98 13.97 6.66 7.31
CA ASP A 98 12.88 7.63 7.42
C ASP A 98 13.21 9.00 6.79
N LYS A 99 14.50 9.30 6.57
CA LYS A 99 14.96 10.50 5.87
C LYS A 99 14.63 10.42 4.38
N THR A 100 14.71 9.24 3.78
CA THR A 100 14.52 9.00 2.35
C THR A 100 13.24 8.25 2.01
N HIS A 101 12.59 7.59 2.97
CA HIS A 101 11.40 6.78 2.80
C HIS A 101 10.24 7.24 3.69
N GLN A 102 9.02 7.21 3.16
CA GLN A 102 7.81 7.43 3.94
C GLN A 102 6.73 6.42 3.56
N ALA A 103 6.17 5.76 4.57
CA ALA A 103 5.10 4.80 4.40
C ALA A 103 3.83 5.23 5.13
N PHE A 104 2.70 5.14 4.43
CA PHE A 104 1.38 5.55 4.88
C PHE A 104 0.40 4.38 4.82
N CYS A 105 -0.55 4.35 5.75
CA CYS A 105 -1.69 3.44 5.73
C CYS A 105 -2.98 4.28 5.74
N ILE A 106 -3.68 4.30 4.61
CA ILE A 106 -4.66 5.31 4.25
C ILE A 106 -6.03 4.62 4.13
N PRO A 107 -6.98 4.91 5.03
CA PRO A 107 -8.35 4.44 4.90
C PRO A 107 -9.06 5.19 3.77
N LEU A 108 -9.77 4.46 2.92
CA LEU A 108 -10.64 4.99 1.88
C LEU A 108 -12.09 4.60 2.17
N GLN A 109 -13.03 5.46 1.84
CA GLN A 109 -14.46 5.15 1.93
C GLN A 109 -15.04 4.69 0.60
N SER A 110 -14.40 5.02 -0.52
CA SER A 110 -14.68 4.49 -1.85
C SER A 110 -13.36 4.30 -2.61
N VAL A 111 -13.35 3.39 -3.58
CA VAL A 111 -12.14 3.00 -4.32
C VAL A 111 -11.57 4.17 -5.10
N ASP A 112 -12.43 5.01 -5.70
CA ASP A 112 -12.03 6.18 -6.48
C ASP A 112 -11.30 7.28 -5.71
N GLU A 113 -11.41 7.31 -4.37
CA GLU A 113 -10.65 8.24 -3.51
C GLU A 113 -9.12 8.11 -3.72
N ILE A 114 -8.63 6.96 -4.18
CA ILE A 114 -7.20 6.75 -4.48
C ILE A 114 -6.64 7.78 -5.48
N ILE A 115 -7.45 8.21 -6.46
CA ILE A 115 -7.03 9.13 -7.51
C ILE A 115 -6.57 10.45 -6.91
N GLU A 116 -7.38 10.99 -6.00
CA GLU A 116 -7.08 12.24 -5.30
C GLU A 116 -5.96 12.03 -4.27
N GLN A 117 -6.03 10.98 -3.46
CA GLN A 117 -5.07 10.74 -2.37
C GLN A 117 -3.63 10.59 -2.89
N VAL A 118 -3.41 9.85 -3.98
CA VAL A 118 -2.08 9.72 -4.60
C VAL A 118 -1.54 11.09 -5.01
N SER A 119 -2.38 11.91 -5.66
CA SER A 119 -2.01 13.24 -6.13
C SER A 119 -1.66 14.19 -4.98
N LEU A 120 -2.49 14.20 -3.93
CA LEU A 120 -2.28 15.05 -2.75
C LEU A 120 -1.00 14.70 -2.01
N ILE A 121 -0.72 13.40 -1.82
CA ILE A 121 0.49 12.95 -1.11
C ILE A 121 1.74 13.28 -1.93
N LEU A 122 1.74 13.02 -3.23
CA LEU A 122 2.86 13.40 -4.11
C LEU A 122 3.15 14.90 -4.06
N LYS A 123 2.10 15.72 -4.16
CA LYS A 123 2.22 17.18 -4.07
C LYS A 123 2.79 17.62 -2.72
N LYS A 124 2.32 17.03 -1.62
CA LYS A 124 2.79 17.36 -0.26
C LYS A 124 4.27 17.03 -0.04
N HIS A 125 4.77 15.96 -0.66
CA HIS A 125 6.13 15.48 -0.44
C HIS A 125 7.14 15.91 -1.51
N THR A 126 6.68 16.57 -2.57
CA THR A 126 7.54 17.18 -3.59
C THR A 126 7.78 18.65 -3.25
N THR A 127 9.04 19.08 -3.32
CA THR A 127 9.46 20.47 -3.11
C THR A 127 10.43 20.90 -4.20
N THR A 128 10.98 22.12 -4.10
CA THR A 128 12.05 22.57 -5.00
C THR A 128 13.32 21.71 -4.87
N LYS A 129 13.58 21.14 -3.67
CA LYS A 129 14.79 20.35 -3.37
C LYS A 129 14.55 18.84 -3.32
N VAL A 130 13.28 18.40 -3.35
CA VAL A 130 12.88 16.99 -3.18
C VAL A 130 11.91 16.57 -4.27
N GLU A 131 12.16 15.45 -4.92
CA GLU A 131 11.20 14.78 -5.79
C GLU A 131 10.63 13.55 -5.08
N ALA A 132 9.32 13.51 -4.90
CA ALA A 132 8.65 12.34 -4.35
C ALA A 132 8.33 11.33 -5.47
N GLN A 133 8.70 10.07 -5.25
CA GLN A 133 8.42 8.97 -6.18
C GLN A 133 7.80 7.78 -5.43
N ILE A 134 6.91 7.05 -6.08
CA ILE A 134 6.20 5.92 -5.47
C ILE A 134 6.99 4.63 -5.72
N LYS A 135 7.32 3.90 -4.65
CA LYS A 135 7.90 2.55 -4.70
C LYS A 135 6.84 1.47 -4.60
N GLU A 136 5.77 1.72 -3.86
CA GLU A 136 4.71 0.74 -3.66
C GLU A 136 3.36 1.42 -3.50
N ILE A 137 2.36 0.90 -4.20
CA ILE A 137 0.96 1.03 -3.80
C ILE A 137 0.45 -0.36 -3.41
N GLY A 138 -0.13 -0.49 -2.23
CA GLY A 138 -0.86 -1.68 -1.81
C GLY A 138 -2.33 -1.34 -1.62
N PHE A 139 -3.24 -2.16 -2.13
CA PHE A 139 -4.69 -1.93 -2.02
C PHE A 139 -5.35 -3.14 -1.37
N PHE A 140 -5.81 -2.97 -0.13
CA PHE A 140 -6.48 -4.00 0.67
C PHE A 140 -7.98 -3.81 0.62
N SER A 141 -8.68 -4.81 0.12
CA SER A 141 -10.13 -4.79 -0.01
C SER A 141 -10.63 -6.21 -0.24
N HIS A 142 -11.95 -6.38 -0.26
CA HIS A 142 -12.51 -7.43 -1.10
C HIS A 142 -12.52 -6.97 -2.57
N SER A 143 -12.71 -7.92 -3.47
CA SER A 143 -12.68 -7.65 -4.90
C SER A 143 -13.65 -8.53 -5.66
N GLY A 144 -14.18 -7.98 -6.75
CA GLY A 144 -14.86 -8.71 -7.81
C GLY A 144 -13.92 -8.95 -8.99
N GLY A 145 -14.48 -9.35 -10.13
CA GLY A 145 -13.71 -9.54 -11.37
C GLY A 145 -12.97 -8.27 -11.81
N ASP A 146 -13.57 -7.10 -11.59
CA ASP A 146 -13.04 -5.79 -12.01
C ASP A 146 -12.29 -5.04 -10.90
N GLY A 147 -11.74 -5.76 -9.92
CA GLY A 147 -10.86 -5.17 -8.90
C GLY A 147 -11.52 -4.86 -7.54
N PRO A 148 -10.91 -3.97 -6.73
CA PRO A 148 -11.40 -3.57 -5.41
C PRO A 148 -12.87 -3.11 -5.36
N ILE A 149 -13.58 -3.50 -4.30
CA ILE A 149 -14.98 -3.16 -4.04
C ILE A 149 -15.10 -2.12 -2.93
N SER A 150 -15.88 -1.08 -3.18
CA SER A 150 -16.57 -0.27 -2.17
C SER A 150 -17.94 -0.88 -1.91
N TYR A 151 -18.28 -1.07 -0.64
CA TYR A 151 -19.46 -1.81 -0.20
C TYR A 151 -20.73 -0.97 -0.10
N ASN A 152 -20.60 0.17 0.57
CA ASN A 152 -21.70 1.02 0.97
C ASN A 152 -21.66 2.36 0.22
N LYS A 153 -20.59 2.62 -0.54
CA LYS A 153 -20.44 3.81 -1.38
C LYS A 153 -20.22 3.45 -2.83
N GLU A 154 -20.86 4.20 -3.70
CA GLU A 154 -20.59 4.15 -5.13
C GLU A 154 -19.35 4.97 -5.47
N ASN A 155 -18.59 4.50 -6.45
CA ASN A 155 -17.53 5.31 -7.05
C ASN A 155 -18.16 6.42 -7.88
N LYS A 156 -17.66 7.64 -7.70
CA LYS A 156 -18.11 8.82 -8.46
C LYS A 156 -17.33 8.97 -9.76
N ILE A 157 -16.09 8.48 -9.77
CA ILE A 157 -15.20 8.59 -10.92
C ILE A 157 -15.13 7.24 -11.64
N CYS A 158 -15.71 7.19 -12.85
CA CYS A 158 -15.73 5.99 -13.69
C CYS A 158 -16.25 4.73 -12.95
N PRO A 159 -17.47 4.75 -12.38
CA PRO A 159 -18.05 3.55 -11.79
C PRO A 159 -18.23 2.47 -12.86
N LEU A 160 -18.02 1.21 -12.47
CA LEU A 160 -18.34 0.08 -13.33
C LEU A 160 -19.87 0.01 -13.52
N PRO A 161 -20.39 0.01 -14.76
CA PRO A 161 -21.84 0.08 -15.00
C PRO A 161 -22.65 -1.07 -14.37
N SER A 162 -22.06 -2.26 -14.30
CA SER A 162 -22.71 -3.44 -13.70
C SER A 162 -22.66 -3.46 -12.18
N TYR A 163 -21.75 -2.70 -11.57
CA TYR A 163 -21.59 -2.61 -10.12
C TYR A 163 -20.80 -1.36 -9.71
N SER A 164 -21.53 -0.29 -9.37
CA SER A 164 -20.99 1.05 -9.08
C SER A 164 -20.01 1.09 -7.89
N GLY A 165 -20.00 0.07 -7.03
CA GLY A 165 -19.01 -0.12 -5.97
C GLY A 165 -17.59 -0.45 -6.47
N GLN A 166 -17.44 -0.87 -7.72
CA GLN A 166 -16.14 -1.04 -8.40
C GLN A 166 -15.87 0.13 -9.36
N MET A 167 -14.59 0.42 -9.57
CA MET A 167 -14.13 1.45 -10.49
C MET A 167 -13.65 0.77 -11.78
N ASP A 168 -14.19 1.20 -12.92
CA ASP A 168 -13.80 0.70 -14.24
C ASP A 168 -12.40 1.21 -14.63
N ILE A 169 -11.80 0.61 -15.66
CA ILE A 169 -10.43 0.86 -16.13
C ILE A 169 -10.17 2.36 -16.37
N CYS A 170 -11.15 3.10 -16.89
CA CYS A 170 -10.99 4.54 -17.14
C CYS A 170 -10.80 5.39 -15.87
N GLY A 171 -11.16 4.87 -14.70
CA GLY A 171 -10.85 5.47 -13.41
C GLY A 171 -9.40 5.20 -12.98
N TRP A 172 -8.91 3.98 -13.19
CA TRP A 172 -7.53 3.60 -12.87
C TRP A 172 -6.49 4.35 -13.71
N GLU A 173 -6.83 4.66 -14.97
CA GLU A 173 -6.02 5.52 -15.85
C GLU A 173 -5.82 6.94 -15.31
N LYS A 174 -6.71 7.43 -14.43
CA LYS A 174 -6.64 8.79 -13.87
C LYS A 174 -5.67 8.92 -12.71
N ILE A 175 -5.10 7.83 -12.20
CA ILE A 175 -4.13 7.88 -11.11
C ILE A 175 -2.82 8.51 -11.62
N LYS A 176 -2.50 9.70 -11.11
CA LYS A 176 -1.29 10.46 -11.45
C LYS A 176 -0.12 10.06 -10.55
N ALA A 177 0.36 8.83 -10.70
CA ALA A 177 1.51 8.33 -9.97
C ALA A 177 2.83 8.75 -10.66
N VAL A 178 3.80 9.20 -9.85
CA VAL A 178 5.21 9.33 -10.28
C VAL A 178 5.93 8.09 -9.79
N TRP A 179 6.03 7.07 -10.64
CA TRP A 179 6.65 5.80 -10.28
C TRP A 179 8.17 5.92 -10.22
N SER A 180 8.74 5.32 -9.18
CA SER A 180 10.18 5.05 -9.17
C SER A 180 10.52 3.77 -9.94
N THR A 181 11.80 3.52 -10.18
CA THR A 181 12.30 2.25 -10.72
C THR A 181 11.85 1.05 -9.88
N ASP A 182 11.62 -0.12 -10.49
CA ASP A 182 11.24 -1.34 -9.76
C ASP A 182 10.02 -1.20 -8.81
N SER A 183 9.12 -0.28 -9.14
CA SER A 183 7.92 -0.04 -8.37
C SER A 183 6.89 -1.14 -8.57
N LYS A 184 5.98 -1.25 -7.60
CA LYS A 184 4.88 -2.22 -7.66
C LYS A 184 3.55 -1.65 -7.21
N PHE A 185 2.49 -2.17 -7.79
CA PHE A 185 1.11 -1.99 -7.34
C PHE A 185 0.57 -3.38 -6.97
N VAL A 186 0.08 -3.56 -5.74
CA VAL A 186 -0.39 -4.85 -5.24
C VAL A 186 -1.86 -4.79 -4.84
N PHE A 187 -2.70 -5.63 -5.45
CA PHE A 187 -4.10 -5.83 -5.07
C PHE A 187 -4.23 -7.06 -4.17
N TYR A 188 -4.72 -6.86 -2.94
CA TYR A 188 -4.86 -7.93 -1.96
C TYR A 188 -6.25 -8.57 -1.93
N GLY A 189 -7.18 -8.15 -2.80
CA GLY A 189 -8.53 -8.71 -2.86
C GLY A 189 -8.69 -9.94 -3.75
N CYS A 190 -9.76 -10.69 -3.50
CA CYS A 190 -10.11 -11.95 -4.17
C CYS A 190 -10.04 -11.84 -5.70
N ASN A 191 -9.43 -12.85 -6.35
CA ASN A 191 -9.47 -13.06 -7.81
C ASN A 191 -8.95 -11.90 -8.68
N THR A 192 -8.29 -10.90 -8.11
CA THR A 192 -7.77 -9.73 -8.82
C THR A 192 -6.74 -10.07 -9.90
N ALA A 193 -6.19 -11.28 -9.89
CA ALA A 193 -5.33 -11.79 -10.94
C ALA A 193 -5.62 -13.27 -11.29
N ASN A 194 -6.89 -13.66 -11.21
CA ASN A 194 -7.31 -15.01 -11.57
C ASN A 194 -7.09 -15.25 -13.09
N THR A 195 -6.52 -16.40 -13.44
CA THR A 195 -6.18 -16.78 -14.82
C THR A 195 -7.22 -17.69 -15.46
N SER A 196 -8.27 -18.07 -14.74
CA SER A 196 -9.39 -18.83 -15.30
C SER A 196 -10.09 -18.01 -16.38
N ALA A 197 -10.48 -18.67 -17.47
CA ALA A 197 -11.13 -18.04 -18.62
C ALA A 197 -12.44 -17.30 -18.28
N ASN A 198 -13.10 -17.68 -17.18
CA ASN A 198 -14.36 -17.09 -16.73
C ASN A 198 -14.17 -15.85 -15.84
N TRP A 199 -12.92 -15.42 -15.61
CA TRP A 199 -12.60 -14.29 -14.75
C TRP A 199 -11.90 -13.17 -15.52
N ASN A 200 -12.28 -11.94 -15.22
CA ASN A 200 -11.53 -10.79 -15.70
C ASN A 200 -10.19 -10.73 -14.94
N ASN A 201 -9.08 -10.77 -15.68
CA ASN A 201 -7.75 -10.67 -15.07
C ASN A 201 -7.39 -9.20 -14.87
N PHE A 202 -7.97 -8.63 -13.81
CA PHE A 202 -7.89 -7.22 -13.51
C PHE A 202 -6.45 -6.71 -13.41
N ALA A 203 -5.57 -7.38 -12.66
CA ALA A 203 -4.16 -6.99 -12.53
C ALA A 203 -3.43 -6.96 -13.88
N LYS A 204 -3.69 -7.92 -14.77
CA LYS A 204 -3.16 -7.89 -16.15
C LYS A 204 -3.64 -6.66 -16.91
N ASN A 205 -4.91 -6.31 -16.81
CA ASN A 205 -5.46 -5.14 -17.50
C ASN A 205 -4.89 -3.82 -16.97
N ILE A 206 -4.80 -3.67 -15.65
CA ILE A 206 -4.15 -2.51 -15.02
C ILE A 206 -2.70 -2.38 -15.47
N SER A 207 -1.96 -3.49 -15.58
CA SER A 207 -0.56 -3.45 -16.02
C SER A 207 -0.35 -2.99 -17.47
N LYS A 208 -1.39 -2.91 -18.30
CA LYS A 208 -1.31 -2.41 -19.68
C LYS A 208 -1.45 -0.89 -19.76
N LEU A 209 -1.95 -0.25 -18.70
CA LEU A 209 -2.22 1.18 -18.71
C LEU A 209 -0.92 1.97 -18.81
N SER A 210 -0.94 3.08 -19.55
CA SER A 210 0.25 3.89 -19.79
C SER A 210 0.81 4.49 -18.49
N ASN A 211 -0.06 4.87 -17.56
CA ASN A 211 0.32 5.33 -16.22
C ASN A 211 0.83 4.21 -15.30
N PHE A 212 0.87 2.96 -15.76
CA PHE A 212 1.45 1.79 -15.10
C PHE A 212 2.63 1.19 -15.88
N SER A 213 3.13 1.91 -16.90
CA SER A 213 4.27 1.45 -17.69
C SER A 213 5.46 1.11 -16.79
N ASN A 214 5.98 -0.10 -16.97
CA ASN A 214 7.08 -0.67 -16.20
C ASN A 214 6.85 -0.88 -14.70
N VAL A 215 5.60 -0.81 -14.24
CA VAL A 215 5.22 -1.14 -12.86
C VAL A 215 4.85 -2.62 -12.78
N LYS A 216 5.33 -3.32 -11.75
CA LYS A 216 4.86 -4.69 -11.48
C LYS A 216 3.49 -4.62 -10.80
N VAL A 217 2.46 -5.13 -11.45
CA VAL A 217 1.10 -5.20 -10.91
C VAL A 217 0.82 -6.61 -10.42
N TRP A 218 0.54 -6.74 -9.14
CA TRP A 218 0.33 -8.00 -8.44
C TRP A 218 -1.14 -8.14 -8.09
N GLY A 219 -1.68 -9.35 -8.19
CA GLY A 219 -3.01 -9.64 -7.68
C GLY A 219 -3.17 -11.09 -7.25
N GLN A 220 -4.24 -11.37 -6.52
CA GLN A 220 -4.52 -12.68 -5.95
C GLN A 220 -5.10 -13.59 -7.03
N SER A 221 -4.54 -14.79 -7.15
CA SER A 221 -4.97 -15.80 -8.13
C SER A 221 -6.33 -16.43 -7.81
N THR A 222 -6.78 -16.35 -6.55
CA THR A 222 -7.98 -17.01 -6.02
C THR A 222 -8.63 -16.15 -4.92
N SER A 223 -9.61 -16.70 -4.20
CA SER A 223 -10.18 -16.08 -3.00
C SER A 223 -9.11 -15.75 -1.96
N SER A 224 -9.27 -14.62 -1.28
CA SER A 224 -8.33 -14.15 -0.27
C SER A 224 -8.88 -14.33 1.16
N PHE A 225 -8.02 -14.73 2.08
CA PHE A 225 -8.37 -15.09 3.46
C PHE A 225 -7.36 -14.51 4.45
N PRO A 226 -7.75 -14.30 5.72
CA PRO A 226 -6.81 -13.87 6.74
C PRO A 226 -5.81 -14.96 7.05
N SER A 227 -4.58 -14.55 7.32
CA SER A 227 -3.57 -15.44 7.89
C SER A 227 -2.58 -14.73 8.80
N PHE A 228 -2.00 -15.46 9.74
CA PHE A 228 -0.82 -15.06 10.50
C PHE A 228 0.48 -15.07 9.68
N TYR A 229 0.52 -15.79 8.55
CA TYR A 229 1.71 -15.95 7.71
C TYR A 229 1.45 -15.51 6.27
N PRO A 230 2.46 -15.01 5.55
CA PRO A 230 2.28 -14.54 4.17
C PRO A 230 2.36 -15.67 3.12
N ASN A 231 2.83 -16.86 3.52
CA ASN A 231 3.07 -18.02 2.63
C ASN A 231 2.14 -19.22 2.92
N PHE A 232 1.44 -19.20 4.05
CA PHE A 232 0.53 -20.25 4.48
C PHE A 232 -0.80 -19.64 4.87
N ARG A 233 -1.88 -20.40 4.74
CA ARG A 233 -3.20 -20.02 5.24
C ARG A 233 -3.38 -20.63 6.64
N VAL A 234 -2.95 -19.88 7.64
CA VAL A 234 -3.14 -20.19 9.06
C VAL A 234 -3.89 -19.07 9.75
N THR A 235 -4.99 -19.36 10.41
CA THR A 235 -5.81 -18.42 11.18
C THR A 235 -6.24 -19.07 12.50
N SER A 236 -7.01 -18.36 13.33
CA SER A 236 -7.55 -18.88 14.59
C SER A 236 -9.07 -18.92 14.53
N VAL A 237 -9.69 -19.75 15.38
CA VAL A 237 -11.15 -19.76 15.54
C VAL A 237 -11.67 -18.36 15.83
N ALA A 238 -11.01 -17.61 16.71
CA ALA A 238 -11.42 -16.25 17.10
C ALA A 238 -11.43 -15.23 15.95
N ARG A 239 -10.62 -15.42 14.89
CA ARG A 239 -10.65 -14.60 13.66
C ARG A 239 -11.69 -15.10 12.64
N SER A 240 -12.21 -16.31 12.84
CA SER A 240 -13.10 -17.01 11.91
C SER A 240 -14.55 -17.11 12.39
N VAL A 241 -14.85 -16.74 13.64
CA VAL A 241 -16.20 -16.77 14.22
C VAL A 241 -16.72 -15.35 14.51
N GLY A 242 -18.00 -15.12 14.24
CA GLY A 242 -18.71 -13.88 14.54
C GLY A 242 -18.58 -12.77 13.49
N ASP A 243 -19.51 -11.82 13.50
CA ASP A 243 -19.44 -10.62 12.67
C ASP A 243 -18.32 -9.73 13.20
N ASN A 244 -17.25 -9.62 12.41
CA ASN A 244 -15.99 -8.96 12.71
C ASN A 244 -14.99 -9.69 13.61
N GLY A 245 -15.24 -10.86 14.19
CA GLY A 245 -14.25 -11.63 14.98
C GLY A 245 -13.60 -10.90 16.17
N PHE A 246 -13.25 -11.62 17.23
CA PHE A 246 -12.61 -11.01 18.42
C PHE A 246 -11.08 -11.16 18.42
N GLY A 247 -10.53 -11.88 17.43
CA GLY A 247 -9.11 -12.25 17.36
C GLY A 247 -8.19 -11.34 16.54
N TRP A 248 -8.62 -10.13 16.20
CA TRP A 248 -7.82 -9.23 15.35
C TRP A 248 -6.78 -8.41 16.14
N ASN A 249 -7.06 -8.10 17.40
CA ASN A 249 -6.16 -7.39 18.33
C ASN A 249 -5.11 -8.31 19.01
N THR A 250 -5.03 -9.59 18.65
CA THR A 250 -4.18 -10.55 19.38
C THR A 250 -2.70 -10.49 18.98
N ARG A 251 -2.02 -9.33 19.10
CA ARG A 251 -0.56 -9.10 18.93
C ARG A 251 0.13 -9.67 17.66
N ALA A 252 -0.59 -10.35 16.79
CA ALA A 252 -0.07 -11.14 15.69
C ALA A 252 -0.36 -10.44 14.38
N ASN A 253 0.60 -10.53 13.46
CA ASN A 253 0.46 -10.01 12.10
C ASN A 253 -0.79 -10.60 11.40
N THR A 254 -1.34 -9.84 10.48
CA THR A 254 -2.43 -10.28 9.61
C THR A 254 -2.02 -10.08 8.17
N TYR A 255 -2.15 -11.13 7.37
CA TYR A 255 -1.91 -11.14 5.94
C TYR A 255 -3.20 -11.54 5.24
N GLN A 256 -3.50 -10.94 4.10
CA GLN A 256 -4.63 -11.32 3.28
C GLN A 256 -4.13 -12.19 2.13
N VAL A 257 -4.06 -13.50 2.35
CA VAL A 257 -3.41 -14.46 1.44
C VAL A 257 -4.42 -15.21 0.58
N ALA A 258 -4.03 -15.54 -0.65
CA ALA A 258 -4.88 -16.32 -1.55
C ALA A 258 -4.96 -17.78 -1.07
N GLY A 259 -6.10 -18.43 -1.26
CA GLY A 259 -6.30 -19.83 -0.87
C GLY A 259 -7.52 -20.47 -1.53
N ASN A 260 -7.64 -21.79 -1.39
CA ASN A 260 -8.73 -22.53 -2.03
C ASN A 260 -9.97 -22.60 -1.14
N ALA A 261 -11.14 -22.71 -1.78
CA ALA A 261 -12.39 -23.02 -1.11
C ALA A 261 -12.29 -24.38 -0.38
N GLY A 262 -13.09 -24.56 0.68
CA GLY A 262 -13.13 -25.81 1.46
C GLY A 262 -11.95 -26.04 2.42
N GLN A 263 -10.91 -25.20 2.39
CA GLN A 263 -9.74 -25.34 3.27
C GLN A 263 -9.85 -24.59 4.62
N GLY A 264 -11.06 -24.14 4.99
CA GLY A 264 -11.29 -23.33 6.18
C GLY A 264 -10.89 -24.01 7.49
N SER A 265 -11.35 -25.26 7.70
CA SER A 265 -11.03 -26.04 8.90
C SER A 265 -9.53 -26.33 9.03
N LYS A 266 -8.86 -26.67 7.92
CA LYS A 266 -7.41 -26.93 7.87
C LYS A 266 -6.57 -25.68 8.17
N ALA A 267 -7.14 -24.50 7.99
CA ALA A 267 -6.46 -23.24 8.29
C ALA A 267 -6.50 -22.89 9.79
N ILE A 268 -7.36 -23.52 10.59
CA ILE A 268 -7.49 -23.21 12.02
C ILE A 268 -6.28 -23.76 12.79
N SER A 269 -5.62 -22.90 13.56
CA SER A 269 -4.58 -23.25 14.53
C SER A 269 -4.98 -22.79 15.94
N TYR A 270 -4.74 -23.67 16.92
CA TYR A 270 -4.86 -23.39 18.35
C TYR A 270 -3.58 -22.79 18.95
N ARG A 271 -2.49 -22.71 18.17
CA ARG A 271 -1.20 -22.06 18.52
C ARG A 271 -0.87 -20.97 17.50
N PRO A 272 -1.52 -19.80 17.56
CA PRO A 272 -1.41 -18.76 16.53
C PRO A 272 -0.11 -17.94 16.58
N ASN A 273 0.87 -18.31 17.42
CA ASN A 273 2.05 -17.50 17.61
C ASN A 273 3.08 -17.69 16.48
N LYS A 274 3.21 -16.68 15.63
CA LYS A 274 4.20 -16.60 14.54
C LYS A 274 5.65 -16.77 15.00
N ASP A 275 5.95 -16.54 16.28
CA ASP A 275 7.30 -16.61 16.82
C ASP A 275 7.72 -18.05 17.16
N THR A 276 6.89 -19.06 16.84
CA THR A 276 7.11 -20.45 17.26
C THR A 276 7.19 -21.48 16.13
N LEU A 277 6.79 -21.16 14.89
CA LEU A 277 6.74 -22.13 13.78
C LEU A 277 7.46 -21.57 12.54
N ASP A 278 8.49 -22.27 12.09
CA ASP A 278 9.11 -22.03 10.79
C ASP A 278 8.31 -22.69 9.64
N ASP A 279 8.70 -22.42 8.39
CA ASP A 279 8.01 -22.95 7.21
C ASP A 279 8.00 -24.49 7.17
N ALA A 280 9.00 -25.17 7.75
CA ALA A 280 9.05 -26.63 7.81
C ALA A 280 8.03 -27.17 8.82
N MET A 281 7.92 -26.53 9.98
CA MET A 281 6.91 -26.84 10.98
C MET A 281 5.50 -26.59 10.44
N LEU A 282 5.27 -25.46 9.74
CA LEU A 282 3.99 -25.14 9.10
C LEU A 282 3.61 -26.14 8.00
N ALA A 283 4.59 -26.62 7.23
CA ALA A 283 4.36 -27.66 6.23
C ALA A 283 3.99 -29.00 6.89
N SER A 284 4.69 -29.38 7.97
CA SER A 284 4.44 -30.63 8.69
C SER A 284 3.10 -30.65 9.44
N SER A 285 2.56 -29.49 9.83
CA SER A 285 1.30 -29.37 10.56
C SER A 285 0.05 -29.48 9.68
N GLY A 286 0.22 -29.67 8.36
CA GLY A 286 -0.89 -29.88 7.42
C GLY A 286 -1.69 -28.60 7.10
N HIS A 287 -1.18 -27.42 7.45
CA HIS A 287 -1.82 -26.17 7.09
C HIS A 287 -1.74 -25.91 5.58
N PRO A 288 -2.79 -25.36 4.94
CA PRO A 288 -2.76 -25.07 3.52
C PRO A 288 -1.67 -24.05 3.18
N LYS A 289 -0.94 -24.27 2.09
CA LYS A 289 -0.10 -23.22 1.49
C LYS A 289 -0.99 -22.12 0.93
N ALA A 290 -0.53 -20.88 1.01
CA ALA A 290 -1.17 -19.79 0.27
C ALA A 290 -0.99 -20.05 -1.23
N ASN A 291 -1.98 -19.66 -2.03
CA ASN A 291 -1.79 -19.61 -3.48
C ASN A 291 -0.91 -18.40 -3.84
N PRO A 292 -0.10 -18.46 -4.90
CA PRO A 292 0.73 -17.33 -5.30
C PRO A 292 -0.12 -16.18 -5.85
N LEU A 293 0.40 -14.96 -5.73
CA LEU A 293 -0.02 -13.81 -6.51
C LEU A 293 0.58 -13.93 -7.91
N ASN A 294 -0.19 -13.54 -8.91
CA ASN A 294 0.30 -13.40 -10.28
C ASN A 294 0.81 -11.98 -10.49
N ILE A 295 1.94 -11.86 -11.19
CA ILE A 295 2.71 -10.62 -11.34
C ILE A 295 2.75 -10.26 -12.81
N TYR A 296 2.14 -9.14 -13.16
CA TYR A 296 2.08 -8.64 -14.53
C TYR A 296 2.91 -7.37 -14.68
N LYS A 297 3.49 -7.19 -15.86
CA LYS A 297 4.13 -5.94 -16.28
C LYS A 297 3.82 -5.73 -17.75
N ASN A 298 3.34 -4.54 -18.11
CA ASN A 298 3.00 -4.19 -19.49
C ASN A 298 2.07 -5.22 -20.16
N GLY A 299 1.10 -5.77 -19.42
CA GLY A 299 0.15 -6.78 -19.90
C GLY A 299 0.66 -8.22 -19.96
N THR A 300 1.93 -8.48 -19.62
CA THR A 300 2.54 -9.82 -19.69
C THR A 300 2.74 -10.38 -18.28
N LEU A 301 2.44 -11.68 -18.10
CA LEU A 301 2.76 -12.39 -16.86
C LEU A 301 4.27 -12.57 -16.76
N GLU A 302 4.91 -11.95 -15.78
CA GLU A 302 6.35 -12.11 -15.55
C GLU A 302 6.65 -13.31 -14.66
N ASN A 303 5.88 -13.48 -13.58
CA ASN A 303 6.12 -14.51 -12.56
C ASN A 303 4.88 -14.70 -11.67
N SER A 304 4.91 -15.70 -10.79
CA SER A 304 3.95 -15.90 -9.71
C SER A 304 4.69 -16.15 -8.40
N SER A 305 4.31 -15.46 -7.32
CA SER A 305 5.01 -15.58 -6.03
C SER A 305 4.11 -15.28 -4.83
N HIS A 306 4.55 -15.66 -3.64
CA HIS A 306 3.83 -15.41 -2.40
C HIS A 306 4.21 -14.05 -1.82
N GLN A 307 3.37 -13.53 -0.91
CA GLN A 307 3.63 -12.24 -0.26
C GLN A 307 4.88 -12.27 0.63
N GLY A 308 5.37 -13.46 1.00
CA GLY A 308 6.55 -13.63 1.86
C GLY A 308 7.84 -13.11 1.24
N ILE A 309 7.93 -12.90 -0.07
CA ILE A 309 9.15 -12.34 -0.68
C ILE A 309 9.38 -10.87 -0.28
N PHE A 310 8.32 -10.14 0.06
CA PHE A 310 8.41 -8.72 0.43
C PHE A 310 7.88 -8.44 1.84
N ASN A 311 7.20 -9.39 2.47
CA ASN A 311 6.85 -9.36 3.89
C ASN A 311 7.93 -10.04 4.73
N ASN A 312 8.12 -9.60 5.98
CA ASN A 312 9.06 -10.28 6.87
C ASN A 312 8.38 -11.52 7.47
N LEU A 313 9.08 -12.65 7.42
CA LEU A 313 8.68 -13.86 8.15
C LEU A 313 9.06 -13.80 9.64
N ARG A 314 9.87 -12.81 10.05
CA ARG A 314 10.39 -12.63 11.42
C ARG A 314 10.15 -11.20 11.93
#